data_AF-V5HGB2-F1
#
_entry.id   AF-V5HGB2-F1
#
_cell.length_a   1.000
_cell.length_b   1.000
_cell.length_c   1.000
_cell.angle_alpha   90.00
_cell.angle_beta   90.00
_cell.angle_gamma   90.00
#
_symmetry.space_group_name_H-M   'P 1'
#
loop_
_entity.id
_entity.type
_entity.pdbx_description
1 polymer ?
#
loop_
_entity_poly.entity_id
_entity_poly.type
_entity_poly.pdbx_seq_one_letter_code
_entity_poly.pdbx_strand_id
1 'polypeptide(L)'
;MLKDLADISPLFCASLATSLTHMTPTNPSVKIVDLLASWVRAQPLLCFTPMEAIPPQLYSQCLQTFLPGLVAWCVLAPIGSVDSTDPQAELYSYLHYAPLEMLIRAGQVTPRAPIVFPFLPSHYVVQVAETLKRASSPNSKGWDLALNRLAQVLQAAFASKCVHGNLEPMFQTLRQLPSNRLLRIVLSRWDSKKF
;
A
#
# COMPACT_ATOMS: atom_id res chain seq x y z
N MET A 1 -12.16 -22.57 5.54
CA MET A 1 -10.94 -23.04 6.23
C MET A 1 -9.79 -22.04 6.13
N LEU A 2 -9.25 -21.71 4.95
CA LEU A 2 -8.18 -20.70 4.84
C LEU A 2 -8.67 -19.26 5.07
N LYS A 3 -9.89 -18.92 4.66
CA LYS A 3 -10.47 -17.57 4.85
C LYS A 3 -10.77 -17.26 6.31
N ASP A 4 -11.12 -18.27 7.09
CA ASP A 4 -11.43 -18.16 8.52
C ASP A 4 -10.17 -18.12 9.40
N LEU A 5 -8.99 -18.30 8.79
CA LEU A 5 -7.72 -18.38 9.52
C LEU A 5 -7.35 -17.06 10.19
N ALA A 6 -7.81 -15.92 9.66
CA ALA A 6 -7.60 -14.62 10.26
C ALA A 6 -8.16 -14.58 11.69
N ASP A 7 -9.36 -15.12 11.91
CA ASP A 7 -10.01 -15.13 13.22
C ASP A 7 -9.35 -16.13 14.20
N ILE A 8 -8.75 -17.20 13.67
CA ILE A 8 -8.14 -18.27 14.47
C ILE A 8 -6.68 -17.93 14.85
N SER A 9 -5.91 -17.40 13.90
CA SER A 9 -4.49 -17.09 14.09
C SER A 9 -4.08 -15.79 13.36
N PRO A 10 -4.41 -14.62 13.94
CA PRO A 10 -4.12 -13.32 13.34
C PRO A 10 -2.62 -13.10 13.11
N LEU A 11 -1.75 -13.43 14.07
CA LEU A 11 -0.30 -13.20 13.95
C LEU A 11 0.32 -14.02 12.80
N PHE A 12 -0.13 -15.26 12.62
CA PHE A 12 0.28 -16.08 11.49
C PHE A 12 -0.17 -15.46 10.17
N CYS A 13 -1.43 -15.04 10.08
CA CYS A 13 -1.98 -14.43 8.87
C CYS A 13 -1.26 -13.12 8.52
N ALA A 14 -0.96 -12.27 9.49
CA ALA A 14 -0.21 -11.02 9.29
C ALA A 14 1.21 -11.29 8.80
N SER A 15 1.91 -12.27 9.40
CA SER A 15 3.28 -12.65 9.01
C SER A 15 3.32 -13.26 7.61
N LEU A 16 2.36 -14.14 7.29
CA LEU A 16 2.21 -14.75 5.97
C LEU A 16 1.86 -13.69 4.92
N ALA A 17 0.90 -12.80 5.19
CA ALA A 17 0.54 -11.71 4.28
C ALA A 17 1.73 -10.77 4.02
N THR A 18 2.53 -10.47 5.05
CA THR A 18 3.73 -9.63 4.92
C THR A 18 4.76 -10.31 4.03
N SER A 19 4.99 -11.61 4.26
CA SER A 19 5.92 -12.41 3.44
C SER A 19 5.46 -12.49 1.98
N LEU A 20 4.17 -12.79 1.74
CA LEU A 20 3.61 -12.92 0.39
C LEU A 20 3.71 -11.61 -0.39
N THR A 21 3.33 -10.50 0.25
CA THR A 21 3.40 -9.18 -0.39
C THR A 21 4.82 -8.72 -0.66
N HIS A 22 5.78 -9.10 0.19
CA HIS A 22 7.20 -8.83 -0.03
C HIS A 22 7.77 -9.67 -1.18
N MET A 23 7.42 -10.96 -1.26
CA MET A 23 7.90 -11.87 -2.31
C MET A 23 7.29 -11.60 -3.69
N THR A 24 6.08 -11.04 -3.74
CA THR A 24 5.35 -10.79 -5.00
C THR A 24 4.96 -9.32 -5.13
N PRO A 25 5.93 -8.38 -5.21
CA PRO A 25 5.62 -6.94 -5.21
C PRO A 25 4.82 -6.49 -6.44
N THR A 26 4.91 -7.25 -7.53
CA THR A 26 4.23 -6.97 -8.80
C THR A 26 3.45 -8.20 -9.24
N ASN A 27 2.21 -8.01 -9.69
CA ASN A 27 1.38 -9.05 -10.31
C ASN A 27 1.12 -10.29 -9.41
N PRO A 28 0.46 -10.12 -8.25
CA PRO A 28 0.09 -11.25 -7.40
C PRO A 28 -0.95 -12.17 -8.08
N SER A 29 -0.98 -13.44 -7.67
CA SER A 29 -2.06 -14.36 -8.10
C SER A 29 -3.39 -13.90 -7.52
N VAL A 30 -4.45 -13.90 -8.34
CA VAL A 30 -5.81 -13.49 -7.96
C VAL A 30 -6.33 -14.27 -6.74
N LYS A 31 -5.97 -15.56 -6.62
CA LYS A 31 -6.35 -16.40 -5.46
C LYS A 31 -5.74 -15.87 -4.15
N ILE A 32 -4.51 -15.35 -4.21
CA ILE A 32 -3.82 -14.75 -3.07
C ILE A 32 -4.49 -13.41 -2.74
N VAL A 33 -4.78 -12.59 -3.74
CA VAL A 33 -5.48 -11.32 -3.54
C VAL A 33 -6.85 -11.52 -2.89
N ASP A 34 -7.64 -12.48 -3.37
CA ASP A 34 -8.95 -12.81 -2.79
C ASP A 34 -8.82 -13.32 -1.34
N LEU A 35 -7.82 -14.14 -1.06
CA LEU A 35 -7.54 -14.61 0.30
C LEU A 35 -7.22 -13.45 1.24
N LEU A 36 -6.25 -12.59 0.90
CA LEU A 36 -5.87 -11.46 1.75
C LEU A 36 -7.03 -10.46 1.87
N ALA A 37 -7.78 -10.20 0.79
CA ALA A 37 -8.97 -9.36 0.85
C ALA A 37 -10.02 -9.93 1.80
N SER A 38 -10.22 -11.26 1.82
CA SER A 38 -11.14 -11.90 2.77
C SER A 38 -10.69 -11.75 4.21
N TRP A 39 -9.38 -11.86 4.49
CA TRP A 39 -8.82 -11.64 5.82
C TRP A 39 -8.96 -10.19 6.28
N VAL A 40 -8.65 -9.23 5.41
CA VAL A 40 -8.81 -7.80 5.73
C VAL A 40 -10.28 -7.44 5.94
N ARG A 41 -11.20 -8.11 5.24
CA ARG A 41 -12.65 -7.92 5.42
C ARG A 41 -13.14 -8.45 6.75
N ALA A 42 -12.67 -9.63 7.15
CA ALA A 42 -13.02 -10.23 8.44
C ALA A 42 -12.39 -9.44 9.60
N GLN A 43 -11.10 -9.09 9.47
CA GLN A 43 -10.32 -8.46 10.52
C GLN A 43 -9.44 -7.32 9.96
N PRO A 44 -9.99 -6.09 9.82
CA PRO A 44 -9.24 -4.96 9.27
C PRO A 44 -7.97 -4.59 10.07
N LEU A 45 -8.01 -4.80 11.38
CA LEU A 45 -6.89 -4.50 12.29
C LEU A 45 -5.65 -5.38 12.03
N LEU A 46 -5.80 -6.47 11.27
CA LEU A 46 -4.68 -7.30 10.84
C LEU A 46 -3.61 -6.48 10.11
N CYS A 47 -4.02 -5.45 9.36
CA CYS A 47 -3.13 -4.51 8.65
C CYS A 47 -2.19 -3.72 9.57
N PHE A 48 -2.47 -3.67 10.87
CA PHE A 48 -1.65 -3.00 11.88
C PHE A 48 -0.79 -3.98 12.68
N THR A 49 -0.95 -5.28 12.47
CA THR A 49 -0.14 -6.30 13.14
C THR A 49 1.23 -6.36 12.46
N PRO A 50 2.30 -5.90 13.14
CA PRO A 50 3.65 -6.02 12.59
C PRO A 50 4.06 -7.49 12.54
N MET A 51 4.98 -7.82 11.63
CA MET A 51 5.59 -9.13 11.64
C MET A 51 6.53 -9.27 12.86
N GLU A 52 6.12 -10.05 13.85
CA GLU A 52 6.92 -10.36 15.06
C GLU A 52 7.75 -11.66 14.92
N ALA A 53 7.60 -12.36 13.78
CA ALA A 53 8.06 -13.73 13.63
C ALA A 53 9.58 -13.92 13.50
N ILE A 54 10.36 -12.85 13.32
CA ILE A 54 11.82 -12.95 13.15
C ILE A 54 12.53 -12.14 14.25
N PRO A 55 13.50 -12.74 14.96
CA PRO A 55 14.23 -12.08 16.03
C PRO A 55 14.84 -10.74 15.58
N PRO A 56 14.82 -9.70 16.43
CA PRO A 56 15.33 -8.36 16.08
C PRO A 56 16.77 -8.37 15.58
N GLN A 57 17.58 -9.36 15.97
CA GLN A 57 18.98 -9.47 15.58
C GLN A 57 19.20 -9.85 14.12
N LEU A 58 18.16 -10.35 13.43
CA LEU A 58 18.22 -10.74 12.01
C LEU A 58 17.67 -9.65 11.08
N TYR A 59 17.24 -8.52 11.62
CA TYR A 59 16.76 -7.38 10.83
C TYR A 59 17.59 -6.12 11.00
N SER A 60 18.03 -5.58 9.88
CA SER A 60 18.48 -4.19 9.77
C SER A 60 17.31 -3.22 9.48
N GLN A 61 16.06 -3.70 9.48
CA GLN A 61 14.88 -2.98 9.00
C GLN A 61 13.76 -2.92 10.05
N CYS A 62 12.98 -1.84 10.01
CA CYS A 62 11.86 -1.60 10.93
C CYS A 62 10.75 -2.65 10.78
N LEU A 63 10.00 -2.94 11.85
CA LEU A 63 8.84 -3.84 11.82
C LEU A 63 7.89 -3.46 10.67
N GLN A 64 7.66 -4.39 9.75
CA GLN A 64 6.81 -4.18 8.58
C GLN A 64 5.44 -4.84 8.78
N THR A 65 4.40 -4.17 8.29
CA THR A 65 3.08 -4.78 8.05
C THR A 65 2.97 -5.11 6.57
N PHE A 66 1.93 -5.85 6.17
CA PHE A 66 1.65 -6.12 4.76
C PHE A 66 0.96 -4.94 4.04
N LEU A 67 0.69 -3.83 4.74
CA LEU A 67 0.00 -2.66 4.18
C LEU A 67 0.74 -2.04 2.98
N PRO A 68 2.08 -1.83 3.00
CA PRO A 68 2.81 -1.33 1.82
C PRO A 68 2.69 -2.26 0.61
N GLY A 69 2.62 -3.57 0.89
CA GLY A 69 2.39 -4.62 -0.09
C GLY A 69 1.02 -4.52 -0.78
N LEU A 70 -0.04 -4.37 0.01
CA LEU A 70 -1.39 -4.16 -0.52
C LEU A 70 -1.49 -2.87 -1.33
N VAL A 71 -0.83 -1.80 -0.89
CA VAL A 71 -0.71 -0.55 -1.64
C VAL A 71 -0.06 -0.81 -3.01
N ALA A 72 1.04 -1.54 -3.06
CA ALA A 72 1.69 -1.87 -4.32
C ALA A 72 0.76 -2.65 -5.26
N TRP A 73 0.10 -3.68 -4.75
CA TRP A 73 -0.83 -4.50 -5.53
C TRP A 73 -2.01 -3.69 -6.07
N CYS A 74 -2.64 -2.85 -5.24
CA CYS A 74 -3.81 -2.10 -5.67
C CYS A 74 -3.46 -0.95 -6.63
N VAL A 75 -2.31 -0.29 -6.45
CA VAL A 75 -1.82 0.77 -7.34
C VAL A 75 -1.41 0.21 -8.70
N LEU A 76 -0.73 -0.94 -8.73
CA LEU A 76 -0.20 -1.51 -9.97
C LEU A 76 -1.20 -2.37 -10.74
N ALA A 77 -2.26 -2.88 -10.12
CA ALA A 77 -3.27 -3.73 -10.77
C ALA A 77 -3.84 -3.16 -12.09
N PRO A 78 -4.20 -1.87 -12.20
CA PRO A 78 -4.74 -1.29 -13.43
C PRO A 78 -3.77 -1.31 -14.63
N ILE A 79 -2.48 -1.51 -14.40
CA ILE A 79 -1.47 -1.58 -15.46
C ILE A 79 -1.53 -2.94 -16.18
N GLY A 80 -1.90 -4.00 -15.44
CA GLY A 80 -1.97 -5.37 -15.96
C GLY A 80 -3.36 -5.81 -16.45
N SER A 81 -4.43 -5.22 -15.93
CA SER A 81 -5.82 -5.48 -16.37
C SER A 81 -6.49 -4.17 -16.79
N VAL A 82 -6.88 -4.10 -18.07
CA VAL A 82 -7.28 -2.85 -18.74
C VAL A 82 -8.80 -2.59 -18.67
N ASP A 83 -9.61 -3.58 -18.29
CA ASP A 83 -11.06 -3.52 -18.51
C ASP A 83 -11.89 -3.45 -17.24
N SER A 84 -12.78 -2.46 -17.17
CA SER A 84 -13.80 -2.30 -16.13
C SER A 84 -14.88 -3.40 -16.11
N THR A 85 -14.90 -4.26 -17.12
CA THR A 85 -15.73 -5.47 -17.21
C THR A 85 -15.03 -6.70 -16.63
N ASP A 86 -13.79 -6.57 -16.15
CA ASP A 86 -13.10 -7.65 -15.47
C ASP A 86 -13.82 -7.99 -14.15
N PRO A 87 -14.23 -9.26 -13.93
CA PRO A 87 -14.80 -9.69 -12.65
C PRO A 87 -13.88 -9.41 -11.44
N GLN A 88 -12.59 -9.14 -11.67
CA GLN A 88 -11.61 -8.79 -10.63
C GLN A 88 -11.61 -7.29 -10.28
N ALA A 89 -12.31 -6.44 -11.03
CA ALA A 89 -12.32 -4.99 -10.80
C ALA A 89 -12.89 -4.62 -9.42
N GLU A 90 -13.92 -5.32 -8.96
CA GLU A 90 -14.49 -5.14 -7.62
C GLU A 90 -13.48 -5.52 -6.53
N LEU A 91 -12.79 -6.66 -6.69
CA LEU A 91 -11.79 -7.13 -5.75
C LEU A 91 -10.65 -6.10 -5.57
N TYR A 92 -10.11 -5.59 -6.67
CA TYR A 92 -9.04 -4.57 -6.61
C TYR A 92 -9.55 -3.20 -6.14
N SER A 93 -10.82 -2.87 -6.36
CA SER A 93 -11.43 -1.66 -5.81
C SER A 93 -11.58 -1.77 -4.29
N TYR A 94 -11.99 -2.92 -3.78
CA TYR A 94 -11.99 -3.22 -2.35
C TYR A 94 -10.56 -3.19 -1.77
N LEU A 95 -9.60 -3.79 -2.47
CA LEU A 95 -8.19 -3.79 -2.06
C LEU A 95 -7.56 -2.40 -2.11
N HIS A 96 -8.11 -1.46 -2.88
CA HIS A 96 -7.72 -0.06 -2.84
C HIS A 96 -8.38 0.69 -1.68
N TYR A 97 -9.67 0.42 -1.44
CA TYR A 97 -10.42 0.98 -0.32
C TYR A 97 -9.82 0.62 1.05
N ALA A 98 -9.49 -0.66 1.27
CA ALA A 98 -9.08 -1.12 2.60
C ALA A 98 -7.78 -0.46 3.12
N PRO A 99 -6.69 -0.34 2.33
CA PRO A 99 -5.50 0.40 2.75
C PRO A 99 -5.76 1.87 3.02
N LEU A 100 -6.62 2.54 2.23
CA LEU A 100 -7.00 3.94 2.49
C LEU A 100 -7.70 4.07 3.84
N GLU A 101 -8.66 3.20 4.12
CA GLU A 101 -9.37 3.17 5.38
C GLU A 101 -8.40 2.94 6.54
N MET A 102 -7.47 1.99 6.40
CA MET A 102 -6.48 1.70 7.44
C MET A 102 -5.49 2.84 7.66
N LEU A 103 -5.01 3.49 6.60
CA LEU A 103 -4.14 4.66 6.72
C LEU A 103 -4.85 5.83 7.43
N ILE A 104 -6.15 6.04 7.16
CA ILE A 104 -6.94 7.07 7.85
C ILE A 104 -7.12 6.71 9.33
N ARG A 105 -7.49 5.46 9.63
CA ARG A 105 -7.66 4.97 11.02
C ARG A 105 -6.35 5.01 11.80
N ALA A 106 -5.21 4.73 11.17
CA ALA A 106 -3.89 4.79 11.82
C ALA A 106 -3.64 6.17 12.45
N GLY A 107 -3.99 7.26 11.75
CA GLY A 107 -3.87 8.63 12.28
C GLY A 107 -4.78 8.93 13.49
N GLN A 108 -5.86 8.18 13.67
CA GLN A 108 -6.82 8.36 14.76
C GLN A 108 -6.44 7.54 16.01
N VAL A 109 -5.79 6.39 15.82
CA VAL A 109 -5.41 5.45 16.91
C VAL A 109 -4.04 5.77 17.50
N THR A 110 -3.16 6.47 16.76
CA THR A 110 -1.78 6.76 17.19
C THR A 110 -1.51 8.05 17.99
N PRO A 111 -2.46 8.87 18.50
CA PRO A 111 -2.07 10.14 19.13
C PRO A 111 -1.36 10.00 20.49
N ARG A 112 -1.13 8.78 21.03
CA ARG A 112 -0.64 8.57 22.41
C ARG A 112 0.42 7.48 22.63
N ALA A 113 0.94 6.82 21.58
CA ALA A 113 1.97 5.80 21.74
C ALA A 113 3.32 6.26 21.14
N PRO A 114 4.45 6.13 21.85
CA PRO A 114 5.79 6.52 21.36
C PRO A 114 6.31 5.62 20.22
N ILE A 115 5.60 4.54 19.90
CA ILE A 115 5.92 3.64 18.79
C ILE A 115 5.15 4.14 17.56
N VAL A 116 5.78 5.04 16.80
CA VAL A 116 5.32 5.39 15.45
C VAL A 116 5.41 4.13 14.61
N PHE A 117 4.30 3.40 14.48
CA PHE A 117 4.27 2.25 13.59
C PHE A 117 4.47 2.74 12.15
N PRO A 118 5.52 2.31 11.46
CA PRO A 118 5.84 2.79 10.14
C PRO A 118 4.93 2.12 9.10
N PHE A 119 3.70 2.61 8.93
CA PHE A 119 2.70 1.96 8.08
C PHE A 119 3.00 2.04 6.57
N LEU A 120 3.68 3.09 6.10
CA LEU A 120 4.07 3.22 4.70
C LEU A 120 5.52 3.75 4.55
N PRO A 121 6.51 2.86 4.37
CA PRO A 121 7.89 3.29 4.17
C PRO A 121 8.09 3.98 2.82
N SER A 122 8.87 5.06 2.80
CA SER A 122 9.12 5.84 1.58
C SER A 122 9.77 5.01 0.47
N HIS A 123 10.58 4.00 0.81
CA HIS A 123 11.20 3.11 -0.17
C HIS A 123 10.18 2.22 -0.92
N TYR A 124 9.08 1.80 -0.27
CA TYR A 124 8.00 1.07 -0.96
C TYR A 124 7.29 1.98 -1.96
N VAL A 125 7.06 3.24 -1.61
CA VAL A 125 6.49 4.24 -2.53
C VAL A 125 7.41 4.44 -3.75
N VAL A 126 8.72 4.57 -3.52
CA VAL A 126 9.72 4.65 -4.59
C VAL A 126 9.65 3.41 -5.49
N GLN A 127 9.61 2.21 -4.91
CA GLN A 127 9.52 0.97 -5.69
C GLN A 127 8.27 0.91 -6.57
N VAL A 128 7.11 1.31 -6.06
CA VAL A 128 5.86 1.40 -6.83
C VAL A 128 5.99 2.41 -7.97
N ALA A 129 6.54 3.59 -7.68
CA ALA A 129 6.74 4.64 -8.67
C ALA A 129 7.75 4.25 -9.77
N GLU A 130 8.86 3.59 -9.42
CA GLU A 130 9.81 3.06 -10.43
C GLU A 130 9.20 1.91 -11.25
N THR A 131 8.30 1.12 -10.65
CA THR A 131 7.58 0.08 -11.39
C THR A 131 6.58 0.68 -12.38
N LEU A 132 5.86 1.72 -11.97
CA LEU A 132 5.06 2.54 -12.88
C LEU A 132 5.95 3.04 -14.02
N LYS A 133 7.03 3.76 -13.75
CA LYS A 133 7.93 4.31 -14.79
C LYS A 133 8.43 3.28 -15.81
N ARG A 134 8.65 2.04 -15.38
CA ARG A 134 9.09 0.94 -16.25
C ARG A 134 7.97 0.27 -17.04
N ALA A 135 6.71 0.41 -16.63
CA ALA A 135 5.59 -0.19 -17.32
C ALA A 135 5.42 0.42 -18.72
N SER A 136 5.18 -0.42 -19.73
CA SER A 136 4.89 0.05 -21.08
C SER A 136 3.47 0.66 -21.14
N SER A 137 3.22 1.58 -22.09
CA SER A 137 1.96 2.30 -22.33
C SER A 137 1.59 3.49 -21.40
N PRO A 138 2.48 4.47 -21.16
CA PRO A 138 2.10 5.69 -20.45
C PRO A 138 0.87 6.35 -21.11
N ASN A 139 -0.07 6.83 -20.30
CA ASN A 139 -1.33 7.49 -20.70
C ASN A 139 -2.46 6.56 -21.20
N SER A 140 -2.46 5.26 -20.84
CA SER A 140 -3.67 4.44 -20.94
C SER A 140 -4.66 4.75 -19.79
N LYS A 141 -5.92 4.34 -19.93
CA LYS A 141 -6.92 4.46 -18.85
C LYS A 141 -6.47 3.76 -17.56
N GLY A 142 -5.79 2.62 -17.69
CA GLY A 142 -5.22 1.88 -16.56
C GLY A 142 -4.14 2.69 -15.84
N TRP A 143 -3.28 3.38 -16.59
CA TRP A 143 -2.27 4.27 -16.04
C TRP A 143 -2.86 5.44 -15.25
N ASP A 144 -3.89 6.10 -15.78
CA ASP A 144 -4.59 7.17 -15.06
C ASP A 144 -5.20 6.66 -13.75
N LEU A 145 -5.81 5.48 -13.76
CA LEU A 145 -6.34 4.86 -12.57
C LEU A 145 -5.24 4.51 -11.56
N ALA A 146 -4.12 3.95 -12.00
CA ALA A 146 -2.97 3.63 -11.15
C ALA A 146 -2.41 4.89 -10.47
N LEU A 147 -2.21 5.98 -11.22
CA LEU A 147 -1.73 7.25 -10.68
C LEU A 147 -2.73 7.90 -9.73
N ASN A 148 -4.04 7.79 -10.01
CA ASN A 148 -5.08 8.23 -9.09
C ASN A 148 -5.07 7.44 -7.78
N ARG A 149 -4.93 6.10 -7.85
CA ARG A 149 -4.83 5.25 -6.65
C ARG A 149 -3.60 5.61 -5.82
N LEU A 150 -2.44 5.79 -6.45
CA LEU A 150 -1.22 6.22 -5.77
C LEU A 150 -1.41 7.57 -5.08
N ALA A 151 -2.01 8.55 -5.77
CA ALA A 151 -2.26 9.86 -5.21
C ALA A 151 -3.20 9.82 -4.00
N GLN A 152 -4.26 9.01 -4.05
CA GLN A 152 -5.19 8.83 -2.93
C GLN A 152 -4.51 8.17 -1.72
N VAL A 153 -3.66 7.16 -1.95
CA VAL A 153 -2.88 6.51 -0.88
C VAL A 153 -1.94 7.52 -0.23
N LEU A 154 -1.19 8.28 -1.03
CA LEU A 154 -0.28 9.31 -0.51
C LEU A 154 -1.03 10.41 0.25
N GLN A 155 -2.19 10.84 -0.25
CA GLN A 155 -3.04 11.79 0.45
C GLN A 155 -3.45 11.28 1.84
N ALA A 156 -3.95 10.04 1.93
CA ALA A 156 -4.34 9.43 3.20
C ALA A 156 -3.13 9.27 4.13
N ALA A 157 -2.01 8.75 3.62
CA ALA A 157 -0.82 8.52 4.41
C ALA A 157 -0.18 9.83 4.92
N PHE A 158 -0.18 10.90 4.12
CA PHE A 158 0.30 12.22 4.54
C PHE A 158 -0.62 12.87 5.57
N ALA A 159 -1.95 12.79 5.38
CA ALA A 159 -2.90 13.33 6.35
C ALA A 159 -2.78 12.64 7.72
N SER A 160 -2.50 11.33 7.72
CA SER A 160 -2.35 10.52 8.93
C SER A 160 -0.91 10.38 9.44
N LYS A 161 0.07 11.09 8.86
CA LYS A 161 1.50 11.01 9.23
C LYS A 161 2.07 9.58 9.22
N CYS A 162 1.61 8.74 8.29
CA CYS A 162 1.97 7.33 8.18
C CYS A 162 3.20 7.07 7.28
N VAL A 163 3.64 8.08 6.52
CA VAL A 163 4.83 7.99 5.67
C VAL A 163 6.09 8.31 6.47
N HIS A 164 7.12 7.48 6.33
CA HIS A 164 8.39 7.63 7.07
C HIS A 164 9.59 7.20 6.22
N GLY A 165 10.80 7.47 6.72
CA GLY A 165 12.06 7.25 6.00
C GLY A 165 12.50 8.51 5.25
N ASN A 166 13.43 8.34 4.31
CA ASN A 166 13.93 9.47 3.52
C ASN A 166 12.88 9.85 2.47
N LEU A 167 12.24 11.01 2.65
CA LEU A 167 11.20 11.50 1.76
C LEU A 167 11.76 12.17 0.50
N GLU A 168 13.00 12.64 0.51
CA GLU A 168 13.57 13.41 -0.60
C GLU A 168 13.69 12.57 -1.90
N PRO A 169 14.30 11.36 -1.88
CA PRO A 169 14.30 10.48 -3.05
C PRO A 169 12.89 10.10 -3.50
N MET A 170 11.96 9.92 -2.55
CA MET A 170 10.57 9.60 -2.85
C MET A 170 9.91 10.70 -3.67
N PHE A 171 10.04 11.97 -3.27
CA PHE A 171 9.50 13.09 -4.03
C PHE A 171 10.18 13.26 -5.39
N GLN A 172 11.49 13.05 -5.47
CA GLN A 172 12.22 13.09 -6.74
C GLN A 172 11.70 12.04 -7.73
N THR A 173 11.51 10.80 -7.29
CA THR A 173 10.93 9.74 -8.13
C THR A 173 9.48 10.04 -8.51
N LEU A 174 8.64 10.48 -7.57
CA LEU A 174 7.22 10.77 -7.84
C LEU A 174 7.03 11.91 -8.85
N ARG A 175 7.92 12.91 -8.87
CA ARG A 175 7.88 14.01 -9.85
C ARG A 175 8.25 13.59 -11.27
N GLN A 176 8.91 12.44 -11.43
CA GLN A 176 9.28 11.89 -12.74
C GLN A 176 8.17 11.01 -13.36
N LEU A 177 7.05 10.80 -12.64
CA LEU A 177 5.90 10.06 -13.18
C LEU A 177 5.14 10.90 -14.23
N PRO A 178 4.38 10.25 -15.13
CA PRO A 178 3.51 10.94 -16.07
C PRO A 178 2.53 11.90 -15.39
N SER A 179 2.09 12.92 -16.12
CA SER A 179 1.24 13.97 -15.57
C SER A 179 -0.12 13.43 -15.11
N ASN A 180 -0.38 13.48 -13.81
CA ASN A 180 -1.70 13.18 -13.23
C ASN A 180 -2.16 14.35 -12.35
N ARG A 181 -3.40 14.82 -12.57
CA ARG A 181 -3.94 16.01 -11.88
C ARG A 181 -3.98 15.85 -10.37
N LEU A 182 -4.44 14.70 -9.87
CA LEU A 182 -4.58 14.46 -8.44
C LEU A 182 -3.22 14.32 -7.77
N LEU A 183 -2.32 13.51 -8.36
CA LEU A 183 -0.95 13.34 -7.85
C LEU A 183 -0.25 14.69 -7.72
N ARG A 184 -0.33 15.54 -8.75
CA ARG A 184 0.27 16.88 -8.72
C ARG A 184 -0.25 17.74 -7.56
N ILE A 185 -1.56 17.70 -7.29
CA ILE A 185 -2.17 18.43 -6.16
C ILE A 185 -1.66 17.90 -4.82
N VAL A 186 -1.54 16.57 -4.67
CA VAL A 186 -1.06 15.94 -3.44
C VAL A 186 0.40 16.32 -3.17
N LEU A 187 1.26 16.25 -4.19
CA LEU A 187 2.67 16.63 -4.07
C LEU A 187 2.83 18.13 -3.75
N SER A 188 2.08 19.02 -4.43
CA SER A 188 2.19 20.46 -4.18
C SER A 188 1.74 20.85 -2.78
N ARG A 189 0.65 20.25 -2.27
CA ARG A 189 0.16 20.51 -0.91
C ARG A 189 1.15 20.06 0.16
N TRP A 190 1.91 19.00 -0.10
CA TRP A 190 2.94 18.56 0.83
C TRP A 190 4.13 19.51 0.84
N ASP A 191 4.60 19.94 -0.33
CA ASP A 191 5.70 20.90 -0.44
C ASP A 191 5.38 22.21 0.30
N SER A 192 4.13 22.70 0.24
CA SER A 192 3.69 23.89 0.99
C SER A 192 3.63 23.69 2.51
N LYS A 193 3.51 22.46 3.02
CA LYS A 193 3.50 22.15 4.46
C LYS A 193 4.89 21.97 5.07
N LYS A 194 5.96 22.01 4.26
CA LYS A 194 7.35 22.02 4.75
C LYS A 194 7.75 23.38 5.36
N PHE A 195 6.85 24.37 5.39
CA PHE A 195 7.01 25.69 6.00
C PHE A 195 5.86 26.00 6.96
#